data_AF-A0A7S9RHN9-F1
#
_entry.id   AF-A0A7S9RHN9-F1
#
_cell.length_a   1.000
_cell.length_b   1.000
_cell.length_c   1.000
_cell.angle_alpha   90.00
_cell.angle_beta   90.00
_cell.angle_gamma   90.00
#
_symmetry.space_group_name_H-M   'P 1'
#
loop_
_entity.id
_entity.type
_entity.pdbx_description
1 polymer ?
#
loop_
_entity_poly.entity_id
_entity_poly.type
_entity_poly.pdbx_seq_one_letter_code
_entity_poly.pdbx_strand_id
1 'polypeptide(L)'
;MITSINGLSNTSIQDNTIQKENATENITKEGKQDKSVSEEKFDYSKYMFRPWTDNVKEFIDIDQSKEGWITDTINRIDNMLSDYPMKERRALASKYPPETMEEFRIGELQSYMDWLLTNSVDGKPTINGFMIGLGTAEEEAELEAFVKSFPEGTMMSNDGAALFVRADLSIEEFKKLYREDVEKTTKEHKEFLAKLHKEEQEYNANFAKEQAEKKFKPMQVKKKYETYDINKDQKFLYARELLNFKEKRGIDVLELM
;
A
#
# COMPACT_ATOMS: atom_id res chain seq x y z
N MET A 1 38.24 -0.20 40.28
CA MET A 1 39.68 0.15 40.23
C MET A 1 40.41 -0.97 39.50
N ILE A 2 41.35 -0.58 38.66
CA ILE A 2 42.24 -1.40 37.84
C ILE A 2 43.16 -2.24 38.74
N THR A 3 43.45 -3.48 38.35
CA THR A 3 44.83 -4.03 38.42
C THR A 3 44.96 -5.28 37.55
N SER A 4 45.76 -5.13 36.49
CA SER A 4 46.36 -6.18 35.67
C SER A 4 47.40 -6.98 36.45
N ILE A 5 47.64 -8.24 36.06
CA ILE A 5 48.97 -8.85 36.11
C ILE A 5 49.21 -9.62 34.81
N ASN A 6 50.26 -9.19 34.10
CA ASN A 6 50.83 -9.81 32.90
C ASN A 6 51.57 -11.11 33.24
N GLY A 7 51.54 -12.06 32.31
CA GLY A 7 52.50 -13.15 32.17
C GLY A 7 52.86 -13.32 30.70
N LEU A 8 53.87 -12.58 30.25
CA LEU A 8 54.47 -12.61 28.92
C LEU A 8 55.20 -13.93 28.64
N SER A 9 55.16 -14.40 27.40
CA SER A 9 56.26 -15.14 26.76
C SER A 9 56.30 -14.82 25.27
N ASN A 10 57.25 -13.93 24.94
CA ASN A 10 57.87 -13.60 23.65
C ASN A 10 58.21 -14.85 22.80
N THR A 11 58.40 -14.89 21.47
CA THR A 11 58.51 -13.94 20.32
C THR A 11 58.60 -14.88 19.09
N SER A 12 58.13 -14.55 17.88
CA SER A 12 58.77 -13.61 16.93
C SER A 12 57.85 -13.43 15.71
N ILE A 13 57.67 -12.18 15.29
CA ILE A 13 57.02 -11.78 14.02
C ILE A 13 58.14 -11.51 13.01
N GLN A 14 58.01 -12.05 11.80
CA GLN A 14 58.54 -11.40 10.61
C GLN A 14 57.47 -11.38 9.52
N ASP A 15 57.05 -10.16 9.17
CA ASP A 15 56.33 -9.84 7.94
C ASP A 15 57.16 -10.23 6.71
N ASN A 16 56.49 -10.73 5.67
CA ASN A 16 56.66 -10.22 4.30
C ASN A 16 55.52 -10.70 3.39
N THR A 17 54.79 -9.69 2.89
CA THR A 17 53.97 -9.58 1.69
C THR A 17 54.30 -10.55 0.54
N ILE A 18 53.27 -11.04 -0.17
CA ILE A 18 53.10 -11.09 -1.66
C ILE A 18 52.28 -12.33 -2.14
N GLN A 19 51.09 -12.00 -2.69
CA GLN A 19 50.39 -12.56 -3.87
C GLN A 19 50.00 -14.05 -4.00
N LYS A 20 48.67 -14.24 -4.14
CA LYS A 20 47.92 -15.15 -5.01
C LYS A 20 48.68 -16.31 -5.67
N GLU A 21 48.25 -17.52 -5.36
CA GLU A 21 48.08 -18.59 -6.36
C GLU A 21 46.90 -19.48 -5.97
N ASN A 22 45.85 -19.42 -6.80
CA ASN A 22 44.72 -20.35 -6.74
C ASN A 22 45.13 -21.63 -7.49
N ALA A 23 45.30 -22.74 -6.78
CA ALA A 23 45.39 -24.06 -7.37
C ALA A 23 44.08 -24.81 -7.14
N THR A 24 43.31 -24.90 -8.21
CA THR A 24 42.07 -25.66 -8.40
C THR A 24 42.37 -27.15 -8.44
N GLU A 25 41.78 -27.94 -7.53
CA GLU A 25 41.60 -29.38 -7.74
C GLU A 25 40.18 -29.67 -8.25
N ASN A 26 40.16 -30.21 -9.47
CA ASN A 26 38.99 -30.65 -10.22
C ASN A 26 38.32 -31.85 -9.55
N ILE A 27 37.05 -31.71 -9.17
CA ILE A 27 36.10 -32.83 -9.15
C ILE A 27 35.18 -32.64 -10.36
N THR A 28 35.33 -33.56 -11.29
CA THR A 28 34.69 -33.69 -12.59
C THR A 28 33.17 -33.58 -12.49
N LYS A 29 32.61 -32.42 -12.88
CA LYS A 29 31.25 -32.33 -13.42
C LYS A 29 31.37 -32.50 -14.93
N GLU A 30 31.11 -33.71 -15.41
CA GLU A 30 30.99 -33.96 -16.85
C GLU A 30 29.87 -33.09 -17.44
N GLY A 31 30.21 -32.34 -18.49
CA GLY A 31 29.23 -31.99 -19.53
C GLY A 31 28.70 -30.56 -19.62
N LYS A 32 29.40 -29.52 -19.16
CA LYS A 32 29.20 -28.18 -19.78
C LYS A 32 30.05 -28.10 -21.04
N GLN A 33 29.44 -28.49 -22.15
CA GLN A 33 30.00 -28.22 -23.47
C GLN A 33 29.87 -26.71 -23.71
N ASP A 34 31.01 -26.02 -23.69
CA ASP A 34 31.14 -24.67 -24.24
C ASP A 34 30.66 -24.69 -25.69
N LYS A 35 29.43 -24.21 -25.92
CA LYS A 35 29.04 -23.62 -27.18
C LYS A 35 28.68 -22.19 -26.87
N SER A 36 29.45 -21.27 -27.45
CA SER A 36 29.03 -19.90 -27.69
C SER A 36 27.78 -19.91 -28.57
N VAL A 37 26.63 -20.18 -27.97
CA VAL A 37 25.32 -19.87 -28.52
C VAL A 37 24.99 -18.52 -27.91
N SER A 38 24.70 -17.52 -28.74
CA SER A 38 24.07 -16.30 -28.25
C SER A 38 22.90 -16.71 -27.36
N GLU A 39 22.96 -16.45 -26.05
CA GLU A 39 21.82 -16.62 -25.17
C GLU A 39 20.73 -15.70 -25.71
N GLU A 40 19.82 -16.28 -26.49
CA GLU A 40 18.59 -15.62 -26.91
C GLU A 40 17.89 -15.23 -25.61
N LYS A 41 17.88 -13.93 -25.30
CA LYS A 41 17.20 -13.42 -24.11
C LYS A 41 15.78 -13.96 -24.15
N PHE A 42 15.36 -14.60 -23.07
CA PHE A 42 14.02 -15.15 -22.96
C PHE A 42 12.99 -14.07 -23.33
N ASP A 43 12.26 -14.29 -24.43
CA ASP A 43 11.23 -13.38 -24.87
C ASP A 43 9.92 -13.66 -24.12
N TYR A 44 9.78 -12.99 -22.99
CA TYR A 44 8.59 -13.07 -22.15
C TYR A 44 7.35 -12.41 -22.80
N SER A 45 7.50 -11.63 -23.89
CA SER A 45 6.38 -10.89 -24.49
C SER A 45 5.24 -11.79 -24.98
N LYS A 46 5.54 -13.01 -25.44
CA LYS A 46 4.55 -14.02 -25.83
C LYS A 46 3.59 -14.40 -24.70
N TYR A 47 4.01 -14.29 -23.45
CA TYR A 47 3.26 -14.73 -22.27
C TYR A 47 2.50 -13.58 -21.59
N MET A 48 2.82 -12.33 -21.90
CA MET A 48 2.18 -11.15 -21.29
C MET A 48 0.74 -10.91 -21.76
N PHE A 49 0.41 -11.27 -23.01
CA PHE A 49 -0.84 -10.84 -23.66
C PHE A 49 -1.93 -11.91 -23.74
N ARG A 50 -1.77 -13.01 -23.02
CA ARG A 50 -2.74 -14.13 -22.97
C ARG A 50 -3.25 -14.34 -21.54
N PRO A 51 -4.39 -15.02 -21.37
CA PRO A 51 -4.88 -15.38 -20.05
C PRO A 51 -3.80 -16.10 -19.25
N TRP A 52 -3.59 -15.67 -18.02
CA TRP A 52 -2.59 -16.24 -17.13
C TRP A 52 -2.78 -17.76 -16.95
N THR A 53 -4.02 -18.23 -16.85
CA THR A 53 -4.35 -19.66 -16.77
C THR A 53 -3.91 -20.46 -18.00
N ASP A 54 -3.81 -19.83 -19.18
CA ASP A 54 -3.29 -20.50 -20.37
C ASP A 54 -1.78 -20.65 -20.33
N ASN A 55 -1.04 -19.75 -19.67
CA ASN A 55 0.40 -19.94 -19.43
C ASN A 55 0.65 -21.17 -18.56
N VAL A 56 -0.12 -21.31 -17.47
CA VAL A 56 -0.03 -22.44 -16.54
C VAL A 56 -0.28 -23.78 -17.24
N LYS A 57 -1.27 -23.85 -18.15
CA LYS A 57 -1.59 -25.06 -18.92
C LYS A 57 -0.46 -25.56 -19.81
N GLU A 58 0.55 -24.74 -20.14
CA GLU A 58 1.73 -25.24 -20.86
C GLU A 58 2.64 -26.10 -19.97
N PHE A 59 2.53 -25.97 -18.65
CA PHE A 59 3.40 -26.62 -17.70
C PHE A 59 2.72 -27.76 -16.94
N ILE A 60 1.39 -27.70 -16.78
CA ILE A 60 0.62 -28.68 -16.02
C ILE A 60 -0.76 -28.91 -16.63
N ASP A 61 -1.13 -30.18 -16.80
CA ASP A 61 -2.49 -30.58 -17.18
C ASP A 61 -3.42 -30.49 -15.97
N ILE A 62 -4.50 -29.71 -16.11
CA ILE A 62 -5.50 -29.49 -15.08
C ILE A 62 -6.85 -29.93 -15.61
N ASP A 63 -7.46 -30.88 -14.92
CA ASP A 63 -8.78 -31.42 -15.23
C ASP A 63 -9.77 -30.99 -14.15
N GLN A 64 -10.37 -29.81 -14.34
CA GLN A 64 -11.31 -29.21 -13.38
C GLN A 64 -12.62 -30.02 -13.22
N SER A 65 -12.87 -30.99 -14.10
CA SER A 65 -14.06 -31.84 -14.02
C SER A 65 -13.96 -32.93 -12.94
N LYS A 66 -12.75 -33.20 -12.44
CA LYS A 66 -12.51 -34.24 -11.43
C LYS A 66 -12.76 -33.71 -10.02
N GLU A 67 -13.43 -34.52 -9.21
CA GLU A 67 -13.52 -34.26 -7.78
C GLU A 67 -12.11 -34.18 -7.16
N GLY A 68 -11.86 -33.17 -6.33
CA GLY A 68 -10.56 -32.96 -5.68
C GLY A 68 -9.44 -32.46 -6.59
N TRP A 69 -9.75 -31.99 -7.80
CA TRP A 69 -8.74 -31.50 -8.76
C TRP A 69 -7.84 -30.40 -8.20
N ILE A 70 -8.35 -29.55 -7.30
CA ILE A 70 -7.58 -28.47 -6.67
C ILE A 70 -6.45 -29.05 -5.82
N THR A 71 -6.77 -29.99 -4.92
CA THR A 71 -5.77 -30.66 -4.06
C THR A 71 -4.75 -31.42 -4.90
N ASP A 72 -5.21 -32.15 -5.92
CA ASP A 72 -4.32 -32.88 -6.84
C ASP A 72 -3.36 -31.90 -7.55
N THR A 73 -3.88 -30.78 -8.03
CA THR A 73 -3.09 -29.76 -8.73
C THR A 73 -2.06 -29.09 -7.82
N ILE A 74 -2.45 -28.72 -6.59
CA ILE A 74 -1.53 -28.19 -5.57
C ILE A 74 -0.38 -29.18 -5.31
N ASN A 75 -0.71 -30.45 -5.08
CA ASN A 75 0.28 -31.48 -4.80
C ASN A 75 1.22 -31.72 -5.99
N ARG A 76 0.69 -31.70 -7.22
CA ARG A 76 1.51 -31.82 -8.43
C ARG A 76 2.48 -30.65 -8.58
N ILE A 77 2.02 -29.42 -8.35
CA ILE A 77 2.89 -28.24 -8.39
C ILE A 77 3.96 -28.33 -7.32
N ASP A 78 3.60 -28.67 -6.09
CA ASP A 78 4.56 -28.79 -4.99
C ASP A 78 5.65 -29.84 -5.29
N ASN A 79 5.25 -30.99 -5.85
CA ASN A 79 6.18 -32.02 -6.32
C ASN A 79 7.06 -31.55 -7.49
N MET A 80 6.50 -30.84 -8.47
CA MET A 80 7.26 -30.31 -9.61
C MET A 80 8.29 -29.24 -9.21
N LEU A 81 8.04 -28.54 -8.10
CA LEU A 81 8.90 -27.48 -7.58
C LEU A 81 9.71 -27.93 -6.35
N SER A 82 9.73 -29.23 -6.02
CA SER A 82 10.31 -29.78 -4.78
C SER A 82 11.77 -29.37 -4.55
N ASP A 83 12.52 -29.21 -5.64
CA ASP A 83 13.95 -28.85 -5.61
C ASP A 83 14.20 -27.38 -5.23
N TYR A 84 13.17 -26.54 -5.28
CA TYR A 84 13.24 -25.12 -4.93
C TYR A 84 12.61 -24.88 -3.55
N PRO A 85 13.30 -24.23 -2.60
CA PRO A 85 12.70 -23.80 -1.34
C PRO A 85 11.53 -22.83 -1.56
N MET A 86 10.49 -22.88 -0.71
CA MET A 86 9.29 -22.03 -0.84
C MET A 86 9.59 -20.53 -0.97
N LYS A 87 10.62 -20.03 -0.26
CA LYS A 87 11.05 -18.63 -0.35
C LYS A 87 11.58 -18.26 -1.73
N GLU A 88 12.29 -19.18 -2.37
CA GLU A 88 12.85 -19.01 -3.72
C GLU A 88 11.73 -19.05 -4.77
N ARG A 89 10.82 -20.03 -4.67
CA ARG A 89 9.62 -20.10 -5.53
C ARG A 89 8.83 -18.79 -5.53
N ARG A 90 8.56 -18.24 -4.34
CA ARG A 90 7.83 -16.97 -4.18
C ARG A 90 8.61 -15.74 -4.66
N ALA A 91 9.93 -15.75 -4.52
CA ALA A 91 10.78 -14.70 -5.08
C ALA A 91 10.72 -14.72 -6.62
N LEU A 92 10.73 -15.91 -7.23
CA LEU A 92 10.58 -16.08 -8.68
C LEU A 92 9.17 -15.70 -9.17
N ALA A 93 8.12 -16.04 -8.42
CA ALA A 93 6.75 -15.58 -8.69
C ALA A 93 6.61 -14.05 -8.67
N SER A 94 7.44 -13.37 -7.88
CA SER A 94 7.47 -11.91 -7.79
C SER A 94 8.47 -11.25 -8.76
N LYS A 95 9.31 -12.04 -9.45
CA LYS A 95 10.36 -11.53 -10.34
C LYS A 95 9.75 -11.11 -11.67
N TYR A 96 9.95 -9.85 -12.05
CA TYR A 96 9.47 -9.32 -13.31
C TYR A 96 10.50 -8.37 -13.97
N PRO A 97 10.87 -8.61 -15.24
CA PRO A 97 10.55 -9.80 -16.03
C PRO A 97 11.34 -11.03 -15.55
N PRO A 98 10.83 -12.25 -15.75
CA PRO A 98 11.65 -13.45 -15.67
C PRO A 98 12.79 -13.39 -16.69
N GLU A 99 13.97 -13.89 -16.34
CA GLU A 99 15.15 -13.86 -17.22
C GLU A 99 15.31 -15.14 -18.02
N THR A 100 14.69 -16.24 -17.56
CA THR A 100 14.73 -17.54 -18.23
C THR A 100 13.34 -18.21 -18.25
N MET A 101 13.19 -19.19 -19.14
CA MET A 101 11.99 -20.04 -19.21
C MET A 101 11.75 -20.82 -17.90
N GLU A 102 12.83 -21.18 -17.20
CA GLU A 102 12.75 -21.92 -15.94
C GLU A 102 12.23 -21.02 -14.81
N GLU A 103 12.76 -19.81 -14.67
CA GLU A 103 12.26 -18.82 -13.72
C GLU A 103 10.79 -18.49 -13.97
N PHE A 104 10.42 -18.30 -15.25
CA PHE A 104 9.04 -18.08 -15.65
C PHE A 104 8.14 -19.25 -15.25
N ARG A 105 8.50 -20.49 -15.62
CA ARG A 105 7.73 -21.69 -15.25
C ARG A 105 7.54 -21.79 -13.73
N ILE A 106 8.59 -21.59 -12.94
CA ILE A 106 8.51 -21.67 -11.47
C ILE A 106 7.58 -20.57 -10.93
N GLY A 107 7.74 -19.33 -11.41
CA GLY A 107 6.91 -18.21 -10.99
C GLY A 107 5.43 -18.39 -11.32
N GLU A 108 5.11 -18.88 -12.52
CA GLU A 108 3.74 -19.15 -12.96
C GLU A 108 3.08 -20.26 -12.13
N LEU A 109 3.77 -21.41 -11.96
CA LEU A 109 3.25 -22.52 -11.19
C LEU A 109 3.06 -22.14 -9.71
N GLN A 110 4.03 -21.43 -9.11
CA GLN A 110 3.93 -20.96 -7.74
C GLN A 110 2.77 -19.97 -7.57
N SER A 111 2.63 -19.01 -8.49
CA SER A 111 1.52 -18.05 -8.46
C SER A 111 0.17 -18.76 -8.56
N TYR A 112 0.09 -19.81 -9.37
CA TYR A 112 -1.15 -20.56 -9.55
C TYR A 112 -1.50 -21.37 -8.29
N MET A 113 -0.51 -22.00 -7.67
CA MET A 113 -0.69 -22.66 -6.38
C MET A 113 -1.15 -21.68 -5.29
N ASP A 114 -0.54 -20.50 -5.18
CA ASP A 114 -0.95 -19.48 -4.21
C ASP A 114 -2.38 -18.97 -4.48
N TRP A 115 -2.78 -18.85 -5.76
CA TRP A 115 -4.15 -18.48 -6.14
C TRP A 115 -5.17 -19.56 -5.75
N LEU A 116 -4.86 -20.84 -5.99
CA LEU A 116 -5.70 -21.96 -5.53
C LEU A 116 -5.83 -21.96 -4.01
N LEU A 117 -4.72 -21.80 -3.27
CA LEU A 117 -4.71 -21.78 -1.80
C LEU A 117 -5.48 -20.58 -1.22
N THR A 118 -5.50 -19.45 -1.93
CA THR A 118 -6.25 -18.26 -1.50
C THR A 118 -7.76 -18.43 -1.68
N ASN A 119 -8.18 -19.22 -2.66
CA ASN A 119 -9.57 -19.33 -3.09
C ASN A 119 -10.18 -20.71 -2.84
N SER A 120 -9.50 -21.54 -2.05
CA SER A 120 -10.00 -22.84 -1.62
C SER A 120 -9.60 -23.14 -0.18
N VAL A 121 -10.41 -23.95 0.49
CA VAL A 121 -10.11 -24.51 1.82
C VAL A 121 -10.25 -26.02 1.72
N ASP A 122 -9.23 -26.76 2.15
CA ASP A 122 -9.17 -28.22 2.05
C ASP A 122 -9.47 -28.75 0.63
N GLY A 123 -9.04 -28.02 -0.40
CA GLY A 123 -9.25 -28.37 -1.80
C GLY A 123 -10.66 -28.11 -2.34
N LYS A 124 -11.53 -27.49 -1.55
CA LYS A 124 -12.87 -27.09 -1.97
C LYS A 124 -12.89 -25.59 -2.29
N PRO A 125 -13.48 -25.15 -3.42
CA PRO A 125 -13.62 -23.73 -3.71
C PRO A 125 -14.34 -23.00 -2.59
N THR A 126 -13.88 -21.79 -2.26
CA THR A 126 -14.67 -20.86 -1.48
C THR A 126 -15.78 -20.26 -2.34
N ILE A 127 -16.74 -19.53 -1.75
CA ILE A 127 -17.72 -18.75 -2.54
C ILE A 127 -17.00 -17.80 -3.51
N ASN A 128 -15.94 -17.12 -3.09
CA ASN A 128 -15.13 -16.31 -3.98
C ASN A 128 -14.44 -17.15 -5.06
N GLY A 129 -13.96 -18.35 -4.69
CA GLY A 129 -13.40 -19.32 -5.62
C GLY A 129 -14.36 -19.66 -6.76
N PHE A 130 -15.63 -19.94 -6.45
CA PHE A 130 -16.66 -20.17 -7.46
C PHE A 130 -16.84 -18.96 -8.38
N MET A 131 -16.88 -17.74 -7.85
CA MET A 131 -17.04 -16.51 -8.64
C MET A 131 -15.86 -16.19 -9.58
N ILE A 132 -14.71 -16.84 -9.40
CA ILE A 132 -13.51 -16.58 -10.21
C ILE A 132 -13.11 -17.80 -11.05
N GLY A 133 -14.04 -18.75 -11.24
CA GLY A 133 -13.86 -19.88 -12.15
C GLY A 133 -13.19 -21.11 -11.55
N LEU A 134 -13.29 -21.34 -10.23
CA LEU A 134 -12.92 -22.63 -9.63
C LEU A 134 -14.05 -23.67 -9.65
N GLY A 135 -15.27 -23.26 -10.00
CA GLY A 135 -16.41 -24.15 -10.22
C GLY A 135 -16.84 -24.22 -11.68
N THR A 136 -18.11 -24.51 -11.88
CA THR A 136 -18.75 -24.49 -13.20
C THR A 136 -19.08 -23.06 -13.66
N ALA A 137 -19.23 -22.87 -14.97
CA ALA A 137 -19.62 -21.58 -15.53
C ALA A 137 -21.03 -21.16 -15.06
N GLU A 138 -21.92 -22.13 -14.81
CA GLU A 138 -23.25 -21.90 -14.27
C GLU A 138 -23.20 -21.35 -12.83
N GLU A 139 -22.38 -21.95 -11.96
CA GLU A 139 -22.20 -21.50 -10.57
C GLU A 139 -21.59 -20.09 -10.51
N GLU A 140 -20.60 -19.81 -11.36
CA GLU A 140 -19.99 -18.48 -11.48
C GLU A 140 -21.03 -17.44 -11.89
N ALA A 141 -21.77 -17.70 -12.98
CA ALA A 141 -22.79 -16.79 -13.48
C ALA A 141 -23.94 -16.59 -12.48
N GLU A 142 -24.34 -17.65 -11.78
CA GLU A 142 -25.38 -17.61 -10.75
C GLU A 142 -24.99 -16.73 -9.57
N LEU A 143 -23.77 -16.89 -9.05
CA LEU A 143 -23.24 -16.07 -7.96
C LEU A 143 -23.04 -14.61 -8.39
N GLU A 144 -22.48 -14.38 -9.58
CA GLU A 144 -22.28 -13.04 -10.12
C GLU A 144 -23.61 -12.30 -10.29
N ALA A 145 -24.62 -12.96 -10.88
CA ALA A 145 -25.95 -12.40 -11.04
C ALA A 145 -26.61 -12.09 -9.68
N PHE A 146 -26.43 -12.96 -8.69
CA PHE A 146 -26.95 -12.73 -7.35
C PHE A 146 -26.30 -11.52 -6.67
N VAL A 147 -24.98 -11.40 -6.68
CA VAL A 147 -24.29 -10.25 -6.06
C VAL A 147 -24.62 -8.94 -6.78
N LYS A 148 -24.77 -8.96 -8.11
CA LYS A 148 -25.19 -7.80 -8.90
C LYS A 148 -26.68 -7.46 -8.77
N SER A 149 -27.51 -8.35 -8.21
CA SER A 149 -28.94 -8.10 -8.04
C SER A 149 -29.26 -7.06 -6.97
N PHE A 150 -28.30 -6.76 -6.08
CA PHE A 150 -28.48 -5.77 -5.03
C PHE A 150 -28.36 -4.34 -5.59
N PRO A 151 -29.20 -3.40 -5.13
CA PRO A 151 -29.12 -2.01 -5.55
C PRO A 151 -27.76 -1.36 -5.26
N GLU A 152 -27.37 -0.36 -6.06
CA GLU A 152 -26.22 0.47 -5.73
C GLU A 152 -26.38 1.15 -4.35
N GLY A 153 -25.28 1.27 -3.61
CA GLY A 153 -25.28 1.83 -2.25
C GLY A 153 -25.76 0.85 -1.17
N THR A 154 -25.99 -0.41 -1.54
CA THR A 154 -26.16 -1.50 -0.58
C THR A 154 -24.90 -1.67 0.26
N MET A 155 -25.08 -1.81 1.57
CA MET A 155 -24.00 -1.99 2.53
C MET A 155 -23.91 -3.45 2.97
N MET A 156 -22.69 -3.93 3.16
CA MET A 156 -22.35 -5.26 3.64
C MET A 156 -21.45 -5.11 4.87
N SER A 157 -21.64 -5.98 5.88
CA SER A 157 -20.80 -5.98 7.07
C SER A 157 -19.50 -6.77 6.87
N ASN A 158 -18.62 -6.75 7.87
CA ASN A 158 -17.45 -7.62 7.89
C ASN A 158 -17.85 -9.11 7.92
N ASP A 159 -18.96 -9.44 8.60
CA ASP A 159 -19.46 -10.81 8.66
C ASP A 159 -19.99 -11.24 7.28
N GLY A 160 -20.68 -10.35 6.57
CA GLY A 160 -21.10 -10.57 5.18
C GLY A 160 -19.91 -10.77 4.24
N ALA A 161 -18.85 -9.98 4.40
CA ALA A 161 -17.62 -10.15 3.61
C ALA A 161 -16.92 -11.49 3.92
N ALA A 162 -16.93 -11.93 5.18
CA ALA A 162 -16.33 -13.19 5.59
C ALA A 162 -17.05 -14.43 5.00
N LEU A 163 -18.30 -14.30 4.54
CA LEU A 163 -19.00 -15.39 3.86
C LEU A 163 -18.33 -15.77 2.53
N PHE A 164 -17.67 -14.84 1.84
CA PHE A 164 -17.03 -15.10 0.55
C PHE A 164 -15.82 -16.05 0.64
N VAL A 165 -15.14 -16.07 1.79
CA VAL A 165 -13.94 -16.90 2.00
C VAL A 165 -14.25 -18.27 2.60
N ARG A 166 -15.54 -18.61 2.74
CA ARG A 166 -15.99 -19.90 3.25
C ARG A 166 -16.12 -20.93 2.14
N ALA A 167 -15.68 -22.15 2.40
CA ALA A 167 -15.84 -23.31 1.51
C ALA A 167 -16.80 -24.37 2.08
N ASP A 168 -17.33 -24.15 3.29
CA ASP A 168 -18.27 -25.04 3.97
C ASP A 168 -19.74 -24.71 3.68
N LEU A 169 -20.00 -23.60 2.98
CA LEU A 169 -21.33 -23.16 2.59
C LEU A 169 -21.68 -23.66 1.19
N SER A 170 -22.93 -24.11 1.01
CA SER A 170 -23.52 -24.18 -0.33
C SER A 170 -23.83 -22.78 -0.87
N ILE A 171 -23.94 -22.65 -2.20
CA ILE A 171 -24.32 -21.39 -2.87
C ILE A 171 -25.65 -20.87 -2.33
N GLU A 172 -26.64 -21.73 -2.08
CA GLU A 172 -27.94 -21.33 -1.55
C GLU A 172 -27.89 -20.82 -0.11
N GLU A 173 -27.10 -21.48 0.75
CA GLU A 173 -26.88 -21.01 2.12
C GLU A 173 -26.15 -19.67 2.14
N PHE A 174 -25.13 -19.51 1.29
CA PHE A 174 -24.45 -18.24 1.10
C PHE A 174 -25.43 -17.14 0.70
N LYS A 175 -26.24 -17.35 -0.34
CA LYS A 175 -27.22 -16.36 -0.80
C LYS A 175 -28.19 -15.93 0.30
N LYS A 176 -28.64 -16.88 1.12
CA LYS A 176 -29.52 -16.60 2.25
C LYS A 176 -28.82 -15.71 3.29
N LEU A 177 -27.66 -16.14 3.80
CA LEU A 177 -26.92 -15.41 4.82
C LEU A 177 -26.47 -14.03 4.33
N TYR A 178 -26.07 -13.94 3.07
CA TYR A 178 -25.63 -12.70 2.44
C TYR A 178 -26.76 -11.68 2.32
N ARG A 179 -27.96 -12.11 1.89
CA ARG A 179 -29.15 -11.24 1.88
C ARG A 179 -29.49 -10.72 3.26
N GLU A 180 -29.49 -11.59 4.27
CA GLU A 180 -29.79 -11.22 5.65
C GLU A 180 -28.81 -10.17 6.18
N ASP A 181 -27.51 -10.35 5.93
CA ASP A 181 -26.47 -9.38 6.31
C ASP A 181 -26.64 -8.03 5.61
N VAL A 182 -26.84 -8.08 4.30
CA VAL A 182 -26.98 -6.90 3.45
C VAL A 182 -28.20 -6.08 3.84
N GLU A 183 -29.36 -6.72 4.02
CA GLU A 183 -30.60 -6.06 4.42
C GLU A 183 -30.47 -5.39 5.79
N LYS A 184 -29.89 -6.12 6.75
CA LYS A 184 -29.63 -5.61 8.10
C LYS A 184 -28.68 -4.43 8.07
N THR A 185 -27.51 -4.57 7.45
CA THR A 185 -26.46 -3.55 7.44
C THR A 185 -26.90 -2.30 6.69
N THR A 186 -27.60 -2.46 5.57
CA THR A 186 -28.15 -1.33 4.83
C THR A 186 -29.20 -0.56 5.65
N LYS A 187 -30.05 -1.27 6.39
CA LYS A 187 -31.03 -0.65 7.29
C LYS A 187 -30.36 0.11 8.43
N GLU A 188 -29.43 -0.52 9.13
CA GLU A 188 -28.67 0.08 10.23
C GLU A 188 -27.91 1.33 9.76
N HIS A 189 -27.30 1.28 8.57
CA HIS A 189 -26.62 2.43 7.99
C HIS A 189 -27.57 3.59 7.67
N LYS A 190 -28.75 3.31 7.08
CA LYS A 190 -29.77 4.34 6.82
C LYS A 190 -30.28 5.00 8.10
N GLU A 191 -30.52 4.21 9.14
CA GLU A 191 -30.96 4.71 10.45
C GLU A 191 -29.87 5.57 11.11
N PHE A 192 -28.61 5.15 11.02
CA PHE A 192 -27.47 5.92 11.48
C PHE A 192 -27.36 7.27 10.77
N LEU A 193 -27.44 7.28 9.42
CA LEU A 193 -27.39 8.52 8.65
C LEU A 193 -28.56 9.46 8.98
N ALA A 194 -29.77 8.94 9.14
CA ALA A 194 -30.92 9.74 9.52
C ALA A 194 -30.74 10.40 10.89
N LYS A 195 -30.18 9.66 11.86
CA LYS A 195 -29.85 10.20 13.19
C LYS A 195 -28.76 11.26 13.12
N LEU A 196 -27.69 10.99 12.38
CA LEU A 196 -26.59 11.93 12.17
C LEU A 196 -27.07 13.25 11.57
N HIS A 197 -27.88 13.20 10.51
CA HIS A 197 -28.42 14.41 9.88
C HIS A 197 -29.32 15.22 10.81
N LYS A 198 -30.10 14.55 11.68
CA LYS A 198 -30.92 15.24 12.68
C LYS A 198 -30.04 15.94 13.73
N GLU A 199 -29.00 15.26 14.22
CA GLU A 199 -28.04 15.84 15.17
C GLU A 199 -27.29 17.03 14.55
N GLU A 200 -26.87 16.94 13.28
CA GLU A 200 -26.25 18.04 12.55
C GLU A 200 -27.19 19.25 12.37
N GLN A 201 -28.47 19.00 12.04
CA GLN A 201 -29.46 20.07 11.93
C GLN A 201 -29.71 20.77 13.27
N GLU A 202 -29.84 20.01 14.35
CA GLU A 202 -30.00 20.55 15.70
C GLU A 202 -28.78 21.36 16.15
N TYR A 203 -27.57 20.83 15.91
CA TYR A 203 -26.32 21.53 16.17
C TYR A 203 -26.23 22.85 15.41
N ASN A 204 -26.49 22.84 14.10
CA ASN A 204 -26.44 24.03 13.26
C ASN A 204 -27.49 25.08 13.67
N ALA A 205 -28.70 24.65 14.06
CA ALA A 205 -29.73 25.55 14.56
C ALA A 205 -29.34 26.20 15.90
N ASN A 206 -28.75 25.43 16.82
CA ASN A 206 -28.26 25.94 18.10
C ASN A 206 -27.08 26.90 17.91
N PHE A 207 -26.14 26.55 17.03
CA PHE A 207 -25.02 27.42 16.69
C PHE A 207 -25.49 28.76 16.07
N ALA A 208 -26.48 28.72 15.18
CA ALA A 208 -27.07 29.93 14.61
C ALA A 208 -27.75 30.81 15.68
N LYS A 209 -28.44 30.21 16.64
CA LYS A 209 -29.02 30.93 17.78
C LYS A 209 -27.96 31.57 18.67
N GLU A 210 -26.90 30.83 19.01
CA GLU A 210 -25.78 31.37 19.79
C GLU A 210 -25.10 32.56 19.09
N GLN A 211 -24.93 32.51 17.77
CA GLN A 211 -24.39 33.63 16.98
C GLN A 211 -25.33 34.83 16.98
N ALA A 212 -26.65 34.61 16.88
CA ALA A 212 -27.65 35.68 16.96
C ALA A 212 -27.74 36.32 18.36
N GLU A 213 -27.58 35.52 19.42
CA GLU A 213 -27.57 35.97 20.83
C GLU A 213 -26.26 36.65 21.22
N LYS A 214 -25.13 36.26 20.60
CA LYS A 214 -23.88 37.02 20.58
C LYS A 214 -24.05 38.29 19.75
N LYS A 215 -24.92 39.20 20.22
CA LYS A 215 -24.99 40.57 19.75
C LYS A 215 -23.59 41.16 19.83
N PHE A 216 -23.02 41.46 18.67
CA PHE A 216 -21.78 42.20 18.57
C PHE A 216 -21.92 43.49 19.40
N LYS A 217 -21.27 43.53 20.56
CA LYS A 217 -21.09 44.79 21.27
C LYS A 217 -19.92 45.46 20.57
N PRO A 218 -20.12 46.56 19.82
CA PRO A 218 -18.98 47.31 19.33
C PRO A 218 -18.12 47.66 20.54
N MET A 219 -16.85 47.27 20.50
CA MET A 219 -15.89 47.66 21.53
C MET A 219 -15.84 49.19 21.52
N GLN A 220 -16.51 49.82 22.49
CA GLN A 220 -16.32 51.24 22.75
C GLN A 220 -14.98 51.40 23.45
N VAL A 221 -13.90 51.37 22.67
CA VAL A 221 -12.59 51.72 23.19
C VAL A 221 -12.60 53.23 23.42
N LYS A 222 -12.81 53.67 24.66
CA LYS A 222 -12.46 55.04 25.09
C LYS A 222 -10.94 55.16 25.09
N LYS A 223 -10.33 55.30 23.92
CA LYS A 223 -8.91 55.60 23.84
C LYS A 223 -8.74 57.07 24.25
N LYS A 224 -8.12 57.30 25.41
CA LYS A 224 -7.50 58.58 25.74
C LYS A 224 -6.26 58.71 24.86
N TYR A 225 -6.42 59.16 23.63
CA TYR A 225 -5.28 59.68 22.88
C TYR A 225 -5.14 61.15 23.27
N GLU A 226 -4.02 61.53 23.85
CA GLU A 226 -3.55 62.90 23.67
C GLU A 226 -3.06 62.97 22.22
N THR A 227 -3.74 63.74 21.38
CA THR A 227 -3.25 64.01 20.03
C THR A 227 -1.89 64.67 20.17
N TYR A 228 -0.84 64.04 19.62
CA TYR A 228 0.51 64.59 19.62
C TYR A 228 0.49 65.98 18.95
N ASP A 229 0.81 67.01 19.73
CA ASP A 229 0.90 68.38 19.24
C ASP A 229 2.35 68.64 18.82
N ILE A 230 2.58 68.60 17.52
CA ILE A 230 3.89 68.82 16.90
C ILE A 230 4.51 70.16 17.26
N ASN A 231 3.70 71.16 17.67
CA ASN A 231 4.20 72.47 18.09
C ASN A 231 4.81 72.47 19.50
N LYS A 232 4.54 71.43 20.29
CA LYS A 232 5.13 71.24 21.62
C LYS A 232 6.35 70.32 21.59
N ASP A 233 6.62 69.68 20.45
CA ASP A 233 7.79 68.82 20.33
C ASP A 233 9.06 69.65 20.06
N GLN A 234 10.02 69.48 20.97
CA GLN A 234 11.27 70.24 20.96
C GLN A 234 12.13 69.99 19.73
N LYS A 235 12.06 68.79 19.13
CA LYS A 235 12.79 68.48 17.88
C LYS A 235 12.20 69.23 16.69
N PHE A 236 10.87 69.39 16.64
CA PHE A 236 10.21 70.15 15.58
C PHE A 236 10.42 71.66 15.74
N LEU A 237 10.44 72.17 16.96
CA LEU A 237 10.79 73.58 17.21
C LEU A 237 12.22 73.88 16.74
N TYR A 238 13.18 73.01 17.06
CA TYR A 238 14.56 73.14 16.61
C TYR A 238 14.67 73.10 15.08
N ALA A 239 14.02 72.13 14.42
CA ALA A 239 14.01 72.05 12.96
C ALA A 239 13.39 73.30 12.30
N ARG A 240 12.33 73.85 12.88
CA ARG A 240 11.69 75.08 12.39
C ARG A 240 12.59 76.30 12.57
N GLU A 241 13.33 76.39 13.67
CA GLU A 241 14.33 77.46 13.85
C GLU A 241 15.45 77.37 12.82
N LEU A 242 15.98 76.17 12.56
CA LEU A 242 17.00 75.97 11.52
C LEU A 242 16.51 76.40 10.13
N LEU A 243 15.27 76.05 9.76
CA LEU A 243 14.66 76.49 8.51
C LEU A 243 14.53 78.02 8.45
N ASN A 244 14.10 78.67 9.54
CA ASN A 244 14.05 80.13 9.61
C ASN A 244 15.45 80.78 9.51
N PHE A 245 16.49 80.15 10.05
CA PHE A 245 17.87 80.61 9.88
C PHE A 245 18.31 80.53 8.41
N LYS A 246 17.97 79.43 7.71
CA LYS A 246 18.22 79.29 6.28
C LYS A 246 17.50 80.38 5.47
N GLU A 247 16.24 80.63 5.76
CA GLU A 247 15.43 81.62 5.04
C GLU A 247 15.90 83.06 5.29
N LYS A 248 16.33 83.39 6.52
CA LYS A 248 16.79 84.75 6.87
C LYS A 248 18.25 85.04 6.54
N ARG A 249 19.14 84.04 6.55
CA ARG A 249 20.59 84.24 6.34
C ARG A 249 21.13 83.61 5.07
N GLY A 250 20.30 82.91 4.28
CA GLY A 250 20.66 82.32 2.99
C GLY A 250 21.69 81.19 3.08
N ILE A 251 21.97 80.67 4.29
CA ILE A 251 22.96 79.62 4.55
C ILE A 251 22.21 78.36 4.98
N ASP A 252 22.41 77.26 4.25
CA ASP A 252 21.78 75.97 4.58
C ASP A 252 22.50 75.29 5.74
N VAL A 253 22.02 75.51 6.96
CA VAL A 253 22.62 74.95 8.17
C VAL A 253 22.37 73.44 8.29
N LEU A 254 21.45 72.86 7.49
CA LEU A 254 21.19 71.42 7.45
C LEU A 254 22.19 70.67 6.55
N GLU A 255 22.97 71.34 5.69
CA GLU A 255 24.08 70.74 4.93
C GLU A 255 25.42 70.72 5.70
N LEU A 256 25.49 71.40 6.86
CA LEU A 256 26.70 71.53 7.68
C LEU A 256 26.75 70.58 8.90
N MET A 257 25.68 69.81 9.15
CA MET A 257 25.58 68.78 10.20
C MET A 257 25.53 67.38 9.58
#